data_AF-A0A973JK18-F1
#
_entry.id   AF-A0A973JK18-F1
#
_cell.length_a   1.000
_cell.length_b   1.000
_cell.length_c   1.000
_cell.angle_alpha   90.00
_cell.angle_beta   90.00
_cell.angle_gamma   90.00
#
_symmetry.space_group_name_H-M   'P 1'
#
loop_
_entity.id
_entity.type
_entity.pdbx_description
1 polymer ?
#
loop_
_entity_poly.entity_id
_entity_poly.type
_entity_poly.pdbx_seq_one_letter_code
_entity_poly.pdbx_strand_id
1 'polypeptide(L)' 'MSLKTLLLKKTLASQLKGVPQEQQDKILKAVEENPDLFQKIALEMQAEMKKGKDQMSAAMAVMPKYQAELTKLMGK' A
#
# COMPACT_ATOMS: atom_id res chain seq x y z
N MET A 1 -0.15 8.39 23.53
CA MET A 1 -0.87 8.24 22.23
C MET A 1 -1.83 9.41 22.07
N SER A 2 -1.67 10.21 21.02
CA SER A 2 -2.38 11.48 20.86
C SER A 2 -3.76 11.31 20.23
N LEU A 3 -4.72 12.19 20.54
CA LEU A 3 -6.08 12.21 19.97
C LEU A 3 -6.11 12.17 18.42
N LYS A 4 -5.06 12.73 17.79
CA LYS A 4 -4.85 12.70 16.35
C LYS A 4 -4.66 11.27 15.81
N THR A 5 -3.98 10.42 16.56
CA THR A 5 -3.78 9.00 16.23
C THR A 5 -5.10 8.24 16.26
N LEU A 6 -6.00 8.54 17.20
CA LEU A 6 -7.31 7.90 17.30
C LEU A 6 -8.26 8.31 16.17
N LEU A 7 -8.24 9.58 15.79
CA LEU A 7 -9.06 10.09 14.69
C LEU A 7 -8.58 9.52 13.35
N LEU A 8 -7.26 9.52 13.10
CA LEU A 8 -6.70 8.86 11.92
C LEU A 8 -7.07 7.36 11.90
N LYS A 9 -6.90 6.64 13.01
CA LYS A 9 -7.28 5.22 13.12
C LYS A 9 -8.74 4.97 12.76
N LYS A 10 -9.66 5.87 13.15
CA LYS A 10 -11.10 5.72 12.92
C LYS A 10 -11.50 6.02 11.47
N THR A 11 -10.83 6.99 10.84
CA THR A 11 -11.03 7.32 9.42
C THR A 11 -10.41 6.25 8.51
N LEU A 12 -9.19 5.80 8.83
CA LEU A 12 -8.55 4.66 8.19
C LEU A 12 -9.39 3.40 8.38
N ALA A 13 -9.84 3.06 9.59
CA ALA A 13 -10.71 1.91 9.83
C ALA A 13 -12.07 2.00 9.11
N SER A 14 -12.57 3.20 8.79
CA SER A 14 -13.81 3.37 8.02
C SER A 14 -13.60 3.22 6.52
N GLN A 15 -12.45 3.65 5.98
CA GLN A 15 -12.08 3.43 4.58
C GLN A 15 -11.49 2.03 4.33
N LEU A 16 -10.92 1.44 5.38
CA LEU A 16 -10.35 0.10 5.45
C LEU A 16 -11.30 -0.83 6.21
N LYS A 17 -12.61 -0.54 6.21
CA LYS A 17 -13.67 -1.46 6.64
C LYS A 17 -13.58 -2.70 5.73
N GLY A 18 -12.74 -3.67 6.12
CA GLY A 18 -12.43 -4.86 5.33
C GLY A 18 -10.95 -5.22 5.27
N VAL A 19 -10.03 -4.30 5.61
CA VAL A 19 -8.59 -4.56 5.64
C VAL A 19 -8.13 -4.63 7.10
N PRO A 20 -7.84 -5.83 7.65
CA PRO A 20 -7.39 -6.02 9.03
C PRO A 20 -6.19 -5.14 9.41
N GLN A 21 -6.10 -4.75 10.68
CA GLN A 21 -5.01 -3.90 11.20
C GLN A 21 -3.63 -4.50 10.93
N GLU A 22 -3.50 -5.83 10.99
CA GLU A 22 -2.27 -6.54 10.60
C GLU A 22 -1.84 -6.28 9.15
N GLN A 23 -2.78 -6.07 8.23
CA GLN A 23 -2.45 -5.71 6.84
C GLN A 23 -1.98 -4.26 6.74
N GLN A 24 -2.51 -3.35 7.56
CA GLN A 24 -2.02 -1.96 7.62
C GLN A 24 -0.59 -1.91 8.14
N ASP A 25 -0.32 -2.62 9.24
CA ASP A 25 1.02 -2.73 9.82
C ASP A 25 2.00 -3.43 8.87
N LYS A 26 1.55 -4.42 8.10
CA LYS A 26 2.37 -5.06 7.05
C LYS A 26 2.68 -4.11 5.89
N ILE A 27 1.72 -3.29 5.46
CA ILE A 27 1.95 -2.27 4.42
C ILE A 27 2.95 -1.23 4.94
N LEU A 28 2.77 -0.75 6.17
CA LEU A 28 3.69 0.19 6.82
C LEU A 28 5.11 -0.36 6.91
N LYS A 29 5.28 -1.59 7.42
CA LYS A 29 6.61 -2.24 7.50
C LYS A 29 7.24 -2.43 6.12
N ALA A 30 6.47 -2.84 5.12
CA ALA A 30 7.00 -3.03 3.79
C ALA A 30 7.45 -1.69 3.16
N VAL A 31 6.71 -0.61 3.41
CA VAL A 31 7.11 0.76 3.03
C VAL A 31 8.35 1.20 3.80
N GLU A 32 8.48 0.86 5.08
CA GLU A 32 9.70 1.16 5.87
C GLU A 32 10.93 0.42 5.35
N GLU A 33 10.78 -0.83 4.91
CA GLU A 33 11.90 -1.60 4.37
C GLU A 33 12.40 -1.09 3.01
N ASN A 34 11.50 -0.59 2.15
CA ASN A 34 11.90 -0.02 0.87
C ASN A 34 10.96 1.09 0.38
N PRO A 35 11.08 2.31 0.94
CA PRO A 35 10.14 3.40 0.66
C PRO A 35 10.16 3.82 -0.80
N ASP A 36 11.32 3.77 -1.47
CA ASP A 36 11.47 4.10 -2.89
C ASP A 36 10.66 3.15 -3.79
N LEU A 37 10.71 1.85 -3.51
CA LEU A 37 9.96 0.86 -4.28
C LEU A 37 8.45 1.10 -4.13
N PHE A 38 7.99 1.30 -2.90
CA PHE A 38 6.57 1.55 -2.63
C PHE A 38 6.10 2.89 -3.17
N GLN A 39 6.95 3.92 -3.18
CA GLN A 39 6.64 5.21 -3.80
C GLN A 39 6.45 5.07 -5.31
N LYS A 40 7.31 4.30 -5.99
CA LYS A 40 7.16 3.99 -7.43
C LYS A 40 5.87 3.20 -7.70
N ILE A 41 5.58 2.19 -6.89
CA ILE A 41 4.33 1.41 -6.99
C ILE A 41 3.11 2.33 -6.80
N ALA A 42 3.13 3.20 -5.79
CA ALA A 42 2.03 4.11 -5.50
C ALA A 42 1.80 5.13 -6.62
N LEU A 43 2.86 5.68 -7.22
CA LEU A 43 2.77 6.59 -8.36
C LEU A 43 2.18 5.90 -9.59
N GLU A 44 2.64 4.69 -9.90
CA GLU A 44 2.11 3.89 -11.01
C GLU A 44 0.65 3.47 -10.76
N MET A 45 0.32 3.05 -9.54
CA MET A 45 -1.04 2.70 -9.15
C MET A 45 -1.95 3.92 -9.23
N GLN A 46 -1.51 5.10 -8.79
CA GLN A 46 -2.27 6.34 -8.98
C GLN A 46 -2.45 6.68 -10.46
N ALA A 47 -1.44 6.50 -11.29
CA ALA A 47 -1.56 6.73 -12.72
C ALA A 47 -2.58 5.79 -13.37
N GLU A 48 -2.60 4.52 -12.97
CA GLU A 48 -3.60 3.53 -13.39
C GLU A 48 -5.01 3.85 -12.86
N MET A 49 -5.13 4.27 -11.59
CA MET A 49 -6.40 4.71 -11.02
C MET A 49 -6.95 5.95 -11.71
N LYS A 50 -6.09 6.91 -12.08
CA LYS A 50 -6.46 8.09 -12.88
C LYS A 50 -6.92 7.73 -14.29
N LYS A 51 -6.54 6.56 -14.82
CA LYS A 51 -7.08 6.02 -16.08
C LYS A 51 -8.47 5.37 -15.91
N GLY A 52 -9.05 5.41 -14.70
CA GLY A 52 -10.36 4.85 -14.40
C GLY A 52 -10.32 3.39 -13.94
N LYS A 53 -9.14 2.85 -13.61
CA LYS A 53 -9.02 1.49 -13.05
C LYS A 53 -9.23 1.51 -11.54
N ASP A 54 -9.93 0.51 -11.01
CA ASP A 54 -10.04 0.34 -9.56
C ASP A 54 -8.69 0.01 -8.91
N GLN A 55 -8.57 0.27 -7.61
CA GLN A 55 -7.35 0.04 -6.84
C GLN A 55 -6.80 -1.39 -6.99
N MET A 56 -7.68 -2.39 -7.08
CA MET A 56 -7.29 -3.78 -7.29
C MET A 56 -6.72 -4.02 -8.70
N SER A 57 -7.35 -3.45 -9.73
CA SER A 57 -6.91 -3.54 -11.13
C SER A 57 -5.57 -2.80 -11.35
N ALA A 58 -5.42 -1.63 -10.75
CA ALA A 58 -4.17 -0.88 -10.74
C ALA A 58 -3.05 -1.67 -10.03
N ALA A 59 -3.35 -2.28 -8.89
CA ALA A 59 -2.39 -3.14 -8.19
C ALA A 59 -1.99 -4.34 -9.06
N MET A 60 -2.92 -5.01 -9.74
CA MET A 60 -2.61 -6.13 -10.64
C MET A 60 -1.77 -5.72 -11.85
N ALA A 61 -1.87 -4.48 -12.32
CA ALA A 61 -1.05 -4.00 -13.43
C ALA A 61 0.35 -3.56 -13.00
N VAL A 62 0.51 -3.16 -11.74
CA VAL A 62 1.74 -2.57 -11.20
C VAL A 62 2.57 -3.59 -10.41
N MET A 63 1.94 -4.39 -9.54
CA MET A 63 2.61 -5.43 -8.75
C MET A 63 3.54 -6.35 -9.56
N PRO A 64 3.16 -6.92 -10.72
CA PRO A 64 4.06 -7.79 -11.49
C PRO A 64 5.32 -7.07 -11.99
N LYS A 65 5.25 -5.75 -12.26
CA LYS A 65 6.42 -4.96 -12.65
C LYS A 65 7.45 -4.86 -11.53
N TYR A 66 6.98 -4.83 -10.29
CA TYR A 66 7.81 -4.70 -9.10
C TYR A 66 7.97 -6.03 -8.35
N GLN A 67 7.38 -7.12 -8.84
CA GLN A 67 7.44 -8.44 -8.21
C GLN A 67 8.88 -8.89 -8.01
N ALA A 68 9.76 -8.69 -9.00
CA ALA A 68 11.17 -9.03 -8.86
C ALA A 68 11.87 -8.27 -7.73
N GLU A 69 11.52 -7.00 -7.51
CA GLU A 69 12.09 -6.19 -6.41
C GLU A 69 11.48 -6.56 -5.06
N LEU A 70 10.16 -6.79 -5.02
CA LEU A 70 9.45 -7.28 -3.83
C LEU A 70 9.95 -8.66 -3.39
N THR A 71 10.21 -9.57 -4.34
CA THR A 71 10.79 -10.89 -4.05
C THR A 71 12.24 -10.78 -3.59
N LYS A 72 13.03 -9.84 -4.13
CA LYS A 72 14.39 -9.58 -3.61
C LYS A 72 14.38 -9.04 -2.18
N LEU A 73 13.37 -8.24 -1.82
CA LEU A 73 13.18 -7.74 -0.47
C LEU A 73 12.73 -8.82 0.50
N MET A 74 11.75 -9.65 0.12
CA MET A 74 11.23 -10.72 0.98
C MET A 74 12.07 -12.01 0.97
N GLY A 75 12.99 -12.14 0.01
CA GLY A 75 13.83 -13.33 -0.20
C GLY A 75 15.22 -13.25 0.44
N LYS A 76 15.46 -12.31 1.36
CA LYS A 76 16.72 -12.18 2.08
C LYS A 76 16.53 -12.29 3.59
#